data_AF-A0A421E9D8-F1
#
_entry.id   AF-A0A421E9D8-F1
#
_cell.length_a   1.000
_cell.length_b   1.000
_cell.length_c   1.000
_cell.angle_alpha   90.00
_cell.angle_beta   90.00
_cell.angle_gamma   90.00
#
_symmetry.space_group_name_H-M   'P 1'
#
loop_
_entity.id
_entity.type
_entity.pdbx_description
1 polymer ?
#
loop_
_entity_poly.entity_id
_entity_poly.type
_entity_poly.pdbx_seq_one_letter_code
_entity_poly.pdbx_strand_id
1 'polypeptide(L)'
;MTEFDAEKFDEKYAYYFEELEAAYSNAYQELHGQYDSEVLRGIDRQILSESEPVYEGDGTFSIRLPDDTAARAQSLPGDEATFDTVLSAFTDAIERELRRLFEFE
;
A
#
# COMPACT_ATOMS: atom_id res chain seq x y z
N MET A 1 -11.83 16.36 5.01
CA MET A 1 -10.99 16.56 3.83
C MET A 1 -9.77 17.30 4.31
N THR A 2 -8.61 16.71 4.07
CA THR A 2 -7.33 17.19 4.58
C THR A 2 -6.63 17.92 3.44
N GLU A 3 -6.24 19.16 3.66
CA GLU A 3 -5.44 19.90 2.68
C GLU A 3 -4.06 19.26 2.59
N PHE A 4 -3.76 18.63 1.45
CA PHE A 4 -2.48 17.96 1.23
C PHE A 4 -1.36 18.98 1.08
N ASP A 5 -0.26 18.73 1.77
CA ASP A 5 0.95 19.54 1.77
C ASP A 5 2.14 18.61 1.58
N ALA A 6 2.85 18.78 0.46
CA ALA A 6 3.97 17.92 0.10
C ALA A 6 5.11 18.00 1.12
N GLU A 7 5.35 19.17 1.74
CA GLU A 7 6.40 19.32 2.76
C GLU A 7 6.06 18.56 4.03
N LYS A 8 4.77 18.47 4.39
CA LYS A 8 4.31 17.68 5.54
C LYS A 8 4.36 16.18 5.28
N PHE A 9 4.41 15.76 4.02
CA PHE A 9 4.48 14.34 3.68
C PHE A 9 5.84 13.71 4.04
N ASP A 10 6.90 14.51 4.18
CA ASP A 10 8.18 14.05 4.76
C ASP A 10 8.01 13.57 6.21
N GLU A 11 7.09 14.19 6.95
CA GLU A 11 6.66 13.82 8.29
C GLU A 11 5.26 13.18 8.28
N LYS A 12 4.92 12.43 7.23
CA LYS A 12 3.58 11.84 7.00
C LYS A 12 2.97 11.11 8.20
N TYR A 13 3.76 10.44 9.03
CA TYR A 13 3.23 9.74 10.21
C TYR A 13 2.82 10.69 11.35
N ALA A 14 3.26 11.95 11.34
CA ALA A 14 2.84 12.97 12.28
C ALA A 14 1.59 13.72 11.79
N TYR A 15 1.49 13.95 10.48
CA TYR A 15 0.44 14.80 9.89
C TYR A 15 -0.71 14.05 9.22
N TYR A 16 -0.45 12.85 8.70
CA TYR A 16 -1.35 12.11 7.81
C TYR A 16 -1.57 10.65 8.23
N PHE A 17 -1.31 10.31 9.49
CA PHE A 17 -1.39 8.92 9.96
C PHE A 17 -2.77 8.29 9.70
N GLU A 18 -3.86 9.03 9.96
CA GLU A 18 -5.22 8.55 9.77
C GLU A 18 -5.54 8.29 8.29
N GLU A 19 -5.07 9.16 7.39
CA GLU A 19 -5.22 9.00 5.94
C GLU A 19 -4.41 7.81 5.42
N LEU A 20 -3.19 7.60 5.93
CA LEU A 20 -2.39 6.43 5.59
C LEU A 20 -3.07 5.13 6.07
N GLU A 21 -3.53 5.09 7.32
CA GLU A 21 -4.25 3.93 7.86
C GLU A 21 -5.52 3.64 7.04
N ALA A 22 -6.27 4.69 6.67
CA ALA A 22 -7.44 4.57 5.83
C ALA A 22 -7.10 4.03 4.44
N ALA A 23 -6.03 4.51 3.79
CA ALA A 23 -5.62 4.05 2.47
C ALA A 23 -5.30 2.54 2.46
N TYR A 24 -4.49 2.08 3.42
CA TYR A 24 -4.13 0.67 3.54
C TYR A 24 -5.35 -0.20 3.86
N SER A 25 -6.21 0.25 4.78
CA SER A 25 -7.43 -0.47 5.15
C SER A 25 -8.42 -0.57 3.99
N ASN A 26 -8.63 0.51 3.24
CA ASN A 26 -9.51 0.54 2.08
C ASN A 26 -8.98 -0.35 0.96
N ALA A 27 -7.67 -0.30 0.67
CA ALA A 27 -7.04 -1.17 -0.31
C ALA A 27 -7.20 -2.66 0.05
N TYR A 28 -6.96 -3.03 1.31
CA TYR A 28 -7.20 -4.40 1.77
C TYR A 28 -8.66 -4.82 1.55
N GLN A 29 -9.61 -3.96 1.91
CA GLN A 29 -11.05 -4.23 1.77
C GLN A 29 -11.49 -4.36 0.31
N GLU A 30 -10.94 -3.56 -0.60
CA GLU A 30 -11.21 -3.63 -2.03
C GLU A 30 -10.79 -4.99 -2.62
N LEU A 31 -9.61 -5.46 -2.24
CA LEU A 31 -9.05 -6.71 -2.72
C LEU A 31 -9.62 -7.94 -2.01
N HIS A 32 -10.24 -7.74 -0.85
CA HIS A 32 -10.84 -8.80 -0.07
C HIS A 32 -11.97 -9.49 -0.85
N GLY A 33 -11.84 -10.80 -1.07
CA GLY A 33 -12.80 -11.60 -1.84
C GLY A 33 -12.55 -11.62 -3.35
N GLN A 34 -11.61 -10.81 -3.85
CA GLN A 34 -11.11 -10.90 -5.23
C GLN A 34 -9.92 -11.87 -5.33
N TYR A 35 -9.06 -11.87 -4.31
CA TYR A 35 -7.88 -12.72 -4.20
C TYR A 35 -7.97 -13.70 -3.02
N ASP A 36 -7.07 -14.69 -3.01
CA ASP A 36 -6.96 -15.63 -1.90
C ASP A 36 -6.62 -14.88 -0.59
N SER A 37 -7.44 -15.11 0.42
CA SER A 37 -7.35 -14.39 1.70
C SER A 37 -6.06 -14.70 2.48
N GLU A 38 -5.47 -15.88 2.31
CA GLU A 38 -4.20 -16.23 2.98
C GLU A 38 -3.04 -15.47 2.34
N VAL A 39 -3.03 -15.38 1.01
CA VAL A 39 -2.04 -14.58 0.25
C VAL A 39 -2.17 -13.11 0.61
N LEU A 40 -3.39 -12.57 0.59
CA LEU A 40 -3.66 -11.16 0.89
C LEU A 40 -3.21 -10.78 2.30
N ARG A 41 -3.57 -11.58 3.32
CA ARG A 41 -3.13 -11.37 4.71
C ARG A 41 -1.63 -11.55 4.89
N GLY A 42 -1.04 -12.46 4.12
CA GLY A 42 0.38 -12.71 4.12
C GLY A 42 1.16 -11.48 3.64
N ILE A 43 0.75 -10.92 2.50
CA ILE A 43 1.32 -9.68 1.93
C ILE A 43 1.13 -8.51 2.90
N ASP A 44 -0.09 -8.31 3.41
CA ASP A 44 -0.41 -7.23 4.36
C ASP A 44 0.53 -7.25 5.59
N ARG A 45 0.66 -8.42 6.22
CA ARG A 45 1.41 -8.54 7.48
C ARG A 45 2.92 -8.62 7.30
N GLN A 46 3.39 -9.27 6.24
CA GLN A 46 4.81 -9.53 6.07
C GLN A 46 5.50 -8.52 5.17
N ILE A 47 4.79 -7.87 4.24
CA ILE A 47 5.41 -6.95 3.29
C ILE A 47 4.96 -5.52 3.59
N LEU A 48 3.65 -5.28 3.59
CA LEU A 48 3.09 -3.94 3.66
C LEU A 48 3.25 -3.27 5.03
N SER A 49 3.36 -4.06 6.10
CA SER A 49 3.66 -3.57 7.45
C SER A 49 5.00 -2.83 7.58
N GLU A 50 5.96 -3.12 6.70
CA GLU A 50 7.27 -2.46 6.61
C GLU A 50 7.42 -1.63 5.34
N SER A 51 6.35 -1.53 4.54
CA SER A 51 6.32 -0.65 3.37
C SER A 51 6.17 0.81 3.77
N GLU A 52 6.56 1.70 2.87
CA GLU A 52 6.49 3.13 3.07
C GLU A 52 5.85 3.82 1.85
N PRO A 53 4.78 4.60 2.01
CA PRO A 53 4.26 5.43 0.94
C PRO A 53 5.18 6.65 0.71
N VAL A 54 5.48 6.93 -0.55
CA VAL A 54 6.33 8.03 -1.00
C VAL A 54 5.52 8.90 -1.95
N TYR A 55 5.66 10.21 -1.80
CA TYR A 55 5.08 11.16 -2.75
C TYR A 55 6.16 11.53 -3.78
N GLU A 56 5.89 11.25 -5.05
CA GLU A 56 6.84 11.47 -6.17
C GLU A 56 6.64 12.86 -6.82
N GLY A 57 5.62 13.61 -6.40
CA GLY A 57 5.20 14.85 -7.04
C GLY A 57 3.99 14.67 -7.96
N ASP A 58 3.41 15.79 -8.38
CA ASP A 58 2.29 15.85 -9.33
C ASP A 58 1.09 14.93 -8.99
N GLY A 59 0.79 14.77 -7.69
CA GLY A 59 -0.31 13.89 -7.24
C GLY A 59 -0.02 12.40 -7.40
N THR A 60 1.25 12.01 -7.61
CA THR A 60 1.68 10.62 -7.77
C THR A 60 2.28 10.09 -6.47
N PHE A 61 1.83 8.90 -6.07
CA PHE A 61 2.34 8.18 -4.91
C PHE A 61 2.94 6.85 -5.37
N SER A 62 3.95 6.37 -4.66
CA SER A 62 4.55 5.06 -4.86
C SER A 62 4.69 4.34 -3.52
N ILE A 63 4.57 3.02 -3.51
CA ILE A 63 4.85 2.22 -2.30
C ILE A 63 6.27 1.67 -2.36
N ARG A 64 7.14 2.17 -1.49
CA ARG A 64 8.47 1.59 -1.28
C ARG A 64 8.32 0.31 -0.47
N LEU A 65 8.70 -0.80 -1.08
CA LEU A 65 8.67 -2.13 -0.46
C LEU A 65 9.98 -2.43 0.29
N PRO A 66 9.97 -3.34 1.28
CA PRO A 66 11.18 -3.83 1.93
C PRO A 66 12.16 -4.52 0.95
N ASP A 67 13.46 -4.38 1.17
CA ASP A 67 14.50 -4.98 0.31
C ASP A 67 14.45 -6.52 0.27
N ASP A 68 13.93 -7.14 1.32
CA ASP A 68 13.80 -8.59 1.47
C ASP A 68 12.45 -9.14 1.00
N THR A 69 11.65 -8.34 0.29
CA THR A 69 10.33 -8.74 -0.25
C THR A 69 10.37 -10.08 -0.98
N ALA A 70 11.35 -10.29 -1.85
CA ALA A 70 11.50 -11.55 -2.60
C ALA A 70 11.83 -12.77 -1.72
N ALA A 71 12.50 -12.56 -0.59
CA ALA A 71 12.75 -13.63 0.38
C ALA A 71 11.48 -13.94 1.18
N ARG A 72 10.72 -12.91 1.58
CA ARG A 72 9.43 -13.06 2.29
C ARG A 72 8.39 -13.73 1.41
N ALA A 73 8.37 -13.44 0.11
CA ALA A 73 7.49 -14.08 -0.89
C ALA A 73 7.59 -15.61 -0.87
N GLN A 74 8.80 -16.18 -0.71
CA GLN A 74 9.01 -17.62 -0.66
C GLN A 74 8.36 -18.32 0.54
N SER A 75 8.05 -17.57 1.60
CA SER A 75 7.40 -18.08 2.80
C SER A 75 5.87 -18.00 2.75
N LEU A 76 5.33 -17.32 1.72
CA LEU A 76 3.91 -17.06 1.58
C LEU A 76 3.20 -18.19 0.82
N PRO A 77 1.90 -18.40 1.07
CA PRO A 77 1.10 -19.33 0.29
C PRO A 77 0.97 -18.83 -1.16
N GLY A 78 0.84 -19.76 -2.09
CA GLY A 78 0.72 -19.47 -3.53
C GLY A 78 2.04 -19.66 -4.30
N ASP A 79 1.98 -19.44 -5.62
CA ASP A 79 3.17 -19.34 -6.46
C ASP A 79 3.64 -17.89 -6.56
N GLU A 80 4.89 -17.70 -7.01
CA GLU A 80 5.52 -16.40 -7.18
C GLU A 80 4.69 -15.47 -8.09
N ALA A 81 4.13 -16.01 -9.17
CA ALA A 81 3.30 -15.25 -10.08
C ALA A 81 2.01 -14.71 -9.42
N THR A 82 1.36 -15.52 -8.58
CA THR A 82 0.19 -15.11 -7.80
C THR A 82 0.58 -14.05 -6.79
N PHE A 83 1.69 -14.24 -6.06
CA PHE A 83 2.20 -13.27 -5.11
C PHE A 83 2.45 -11.91 -5.79
N ASP A 84 3.20 -11.88 -6.89
CA ASP A 84 3.53 -10.65 -7.60
C ASP A 84 2.27 -9.94 -8.12
N THR A 85 1.30 -10.71 -8.63
CA THR A 85 0.02 -10.18 -9.10
C THR A 85 -0.76 -9.52 -7.96
N VAL A 86 -0.87 -10.19 -6.81
CA VAL A 86 -1.61 -9.66 -5.66
C VAL A 86 -0.88 -8.47 -5.06
N LEU A 87 0.44 -8.53 -4.92
CA LEU A 87 1.26 -7.45 -4.38
C LEU A 87 1.13 -6.19 -5.25
N SER A 88 1.26 -6.32 -6.58
CA SER A 88 1.07 -5.21 -7.51
C SER A 88 -0.33 -4.62 -7.41
N ALA A 89 -1.37 -5.47 -7.37
CA ALA A 89 -2.74 -4.98 -7.21
C ALA A 89 -2.93 -4.24 -5.87
N PHE A 90 -2.25 -4.68 -4.82
CA PHE A 90 -2.32 -4.05 -3.49
C PHE A 90 -1.63 -2.69 -3.49
N THR A 91 -0.40 -2.59 -4.02
CA THR A 91 0.31 -1.30 -4.11
C THR A 91 -0.48 -0.32 -4.97
N ASP A 92 -1.01 -0.76 -6.12
CA ASP A 92 -1.82 0.08 -7.00
C ASP A 92 -3.10 0.59 -6.30
N ALA A 93 -3.74 -0.27 -5.50
CA ALA A 93 -4.93 0.10 -4.72
C ALA A 93 -4.60 1.12 -3.62
N ILE A 94 -3.47 0.96 -2.92
CA ILE A 94 -3.02 1.94 -1.92
C ILE A 94 -2.72 3.28 -2.59
N GLU A 95 -1.95 3.28 -3.68
CA GLU A 95 -1.61 4.51 -4.41
C GLU A 95 -2.85 5.27 -4.88
N ARG A 96 -3.85 4.56 -5.40
CA ARG A 96 -5.15 5.13 -5.76
C ARG A 96 -5.90 5.68 -4.55
N GLU A 97 -5.97 4.96 -3.44
CA GLU A 97 -6.64 5.46 -2.24
C GLU A 97 -5.94 6.68 -1.65
N LEU A 98 -4.61 6.74 -1.67
CA LEU A 98 -3.86 7.94 -1.30
C LEU A 98 -4.23 9.14 -2.17
N ARG A 99 -4.27 8.95 -3.50
CA ARG A 99 -4.72 9.98 -4.44
C ARG A 99 -6.13 10.45 -4.16
N ARG A 100 -7.05 9.52 -3.88
CA ARG A 100 -8.45 9.81 -3.56
C ARG A 100 -8.60 10.58 -2.25
N LEU A 101 -7.91 10.16 -1.19
CA LEU A 101 -7.97 10.79 0.13
C LEU A 101 -7.37 12.20 0.13
N PHE A 102 -6.35 12.43 -0.70
CA PHE A 102 -5.70 13.73 -0.90
C PHE A 102 -6.21 14.52 -2.11
N GLU A 103 -7.32 14.09 -2.72
CA GLU A 103 -8.07 14.83 -3.74
C GLU A 103 -7.31 15.07 -5.07
N PHE A 104 -6.46 14.12 -5.45
CA PHE A 104 -5.77 14.06 -6.74
C PHE A 104 -6.52 13.23 -7.81
N GLU A 105 -7.74 12.76 -7.50
CA GLU A 105 -8.65 12.03 -8.39
C GLU A 105 -10.11 12.43 -8.19
#